data_AF-A0A5X4PH47-F1
#
_entry.id   AF-A0A5X4PH47-F1
#
_cell.length_a   1.000
_cell.length_b   1.000
_cell.length_c   1.000
_cell.angle_alpha   90.00
_cell.angle_beta   90.00
_cell.angle_gamma   90.00
#
_symmetry.space_group_name_H-M   'P 1'
#
loop_
_entity.id
_entity.type
_entity.pdbx_description
1 polymer ?
#
loop_
_entity_poly.entity_id
_entity_poly.type
_entity_poly.pdbx_seq_one_letter_code
_entity_poly.pdbx_strand_id
1 'polypeptide(L)' 'HLRTLFIHGARAVVRVATNNNDGHMNQWVNQLKERRGFNKTTVAVANKNARIIWSMLRNDTGYQVV' A
#
# COMPACT_ATOMS: atom_id res chain seq x y z
N HIS A 1 17.09 -7.51 1.63
CA HIS A 1 16.91 -6.45 0.60
C HIS A 1 15.44 -6.23 0.17
N LEU A 2 14.61 -7.27 -0.03
CA LEU A 2 13.20 -7.12 -0.45
C LEU A 2 12.30 -6.31 0.50
N ARG A 3 12.41 -6.54 1.82
CA ARG A 3 11.66 -5.78 2.83
C ARG A 3 11.86 -4.26 2.67
N THR A 4 13.09 -3.83 2.43
CA THR A 4 13.43 -2.42 2.26
C THR A 4 12.79 -1.83 1.00
N LEU A 5 12.81 -2.56 -0.11
CA LEU A 5 12.17 -2.15 -1.36
C LEU A 5 10.65 -2.00 -1.20
N PHE A 6 10.01 -2.94 -0.50
CA PHE A 6 8.59 -2.86 -0.19
C PHE A 6 8.22 -1.60 0.60
N ILE A 7 9.02 -1.27 1.61
CA ILE A 7 8.80 -0.06 2.40
C ILE A 7 9.01 1.19 1.55
N HIS A 8 10.00 1.24 0.67
CA HIS A 8 10.23 2.40 -0.21
C HIS A 8 9.09 2.60 -1.21
N GLY A 9 8.63 1.51 -1.85
CA GLY A 9 7.47 1.55 -2.73
C GLY A 9 6.21 2.02 -1.99
N ALA A 10 5.99 1.51 -0.78
CA ALA A 10 4.86 1.95 0.04
C ALA A 10 4.95 3.43 0.44
N ARG A 11 6.15 3.96 0.74
CA ARG A 11 6.31 5.40 1.00
C ARG A 11 5.92 6.25 -0.20
N ALA A 12 6.29 5.82 -1.41
CA ALA A 12 5.90 6.51 -2.63
C ALA A 12 4.38 6.53 -2.80
N VAL A 13 3.70 5.40 -2.57
CA VAL A 13 2.24 5.31 -2.59
C VAL A 13 1.60 6.26 -1.57
N VAL A 14 2.04 6.25 -0.32
CA VAL A 14 1.49 7.12 0.73
C VAL A 14 1.70 8.60 0.41
N ARG A 15 2.85 8.95 -0.18
CA ARG A 15 3.14 10.32 -0.62
C ARG A 15 2.18 10.76 -1.72
N VAL A 16 1.96 9.92 -2.73
CA VAL A 16 1.06 10.24 -3.85
C VAL A 16 -0.40 10.33 -3.38
N ALA A 17 -0.86 9.38 -2.58
CA ALA A 17 -2.21 9.37 -2.01
C ALA A 17 -2.51 10.60 -1.13
N THR A 18 -1.49 11.19 -0.51
CA THR A 18 -1.70 12.43 0.27
C THR A 18 -2.18 13.59 -0.61
N ASN A 19 -1.77 13.64 -1.87
CA ASN A 19 -2.11 14.71 -2.81
C ASN A 19 -3.26 14.35 -3.76
N ASN A 20 -3.83 13.16 -3.62
CA ASN A 20 -4.88 12.66 -4.48
C ASN A 20 -5.88 11.84 -3.64
N ASN A 21 -7.15 12.23 -3.63
CA ASN A 21 -8.18 11.51 -2.87
C ASN A 21 -9.11 10.68 -3.77
N ASP A 22 -8.69 10.44 -5.01
CA ASP A 22 -9.43 9.70 -6.01
C ASP A 22 -9.19 8.20 -5.81
N GLY A 23 -10.28 7.43 -5.75
CA GLY A 23 -10.23 5.99 -5.58
C GLY A 23 -10.16 5.52 -4.12
N HIS A 24 -10.70 4.32 -3.90
CA HIS A 24 -10.89 3.75 -2.57
C HIS A 24 -9.58 3.53 -1.81
N MET A 25 -8.50 3.16 -2.51
CA MET A 25 -7.19 2.95 -1.89
C MET A 25 -6.60 4.26 -1.33
N ASN A 26 -6.68 5.36 -2.07
CA ASN A 26 -6.14 6.64 -1.64
C ASN A 26 -6.90 7.18 -0.41
N GLN A 27 -8.23 7.07 -0.43
CA GLN A 27 -9.08 7.42 0.72
C GLN A 27 -8.71 6.60 1.97
N TRP A 28 -8.55 5.29 1.84
CA TRP A 28 -8.14 4.43 2.94
C TRP A 28 -6.75 4.80 3.48
N VAL A 29 -5.79 5.08 2.59
CA VAL A 29 -4.43 5.53 2.97
C VAL A 29 -4.50 6.85 3.74
N ASN A 30 -5.27 7.82 3.26
CA ASN A 30 -5.42 9.13 3.89
C ASN A 30 -6.05 9.02 5.28
N GLN A 31 -7.16 8.29 5.40
CA GLN A 31 -7.82 8.04 6.70
C GLN A 31 -6.92 7.28 7.68
N LEU A 32 -6.12 6.33 7.20
CA LEU A 32 -5.19 5.60 8.06
C LEU A 32 -4.03 6.50 8.51
N LYS A 33 -3.50 7.33 7.60
CA LYS A 33 -2.45 8.31 7.90
C LYS A 33 -2.93 9.33 8.93
N GLU A 34 -4.15 9.84 8.80
CA GLU A 34 -4.73 10.76 9.78
C GLU A 34 -4.82 10.13 11.18
N ARG A 35 -5.29 8.88 11.27
CA ARG A 35 -5.47 8.20 12.56
C ARG A 35 -4.17 7.68 13.19
N ARG A 36 -3.17 7.30 12.40
CA ARG A 36 -2.00 6.50 12.87
C ARG A 36 -0.64 7.09 12.49
N GLY A 37 -0.60 8.10 11.63
CA GLY A 37 0.64 8.74 11.17
C GLY A 37 1.33 8.04 9.99
N PHE A 38 2.21 8.79 9.32
CA PHE A 38 2.83 8.42 8.04
C PHE A 38 3.58 7.07 8.06
N ASN A 39 4.42 6.84 9.06
CA ASN A 39 5.25 5.64 9.13
C ASN A 39 4.42 4.38 9.35
N LYS A 40 3.37 4.44 10.19
CA LYS A 40 2.47 3.29 10.42
C LYS A 40 1.67 2.98 9.16
N THR A 41 1.17 4.01 8.47
CA THR A 41 0.47 3.84 7.19
C THR A 41 1.37 3.24 6.12
N THR A 42 2.63 3.67 6.03
CA THR A 42 3.62 3.10 5.11
C THR A 42 3.77 1.59 5.31
N VAL A 43 3.92 1.15 6.56
CA VAL A 43 4.04 -0.28 6.88
C VAL A 43 2.76 -1.03 6.53
N ALA A 44 1.59 -0.44 6.79
CA ALA A 44 0.30 -1.04 6.46
C ALA A 44 0.12 -1.20 4.93
N VAL A 45 0.49 -0.20 4.14
CA VAL A 45 0.48 -0.28 2.66
C VAL A 45 1.44 -1.37 2.17
N ALA A 46 2.64 -1.44 2.72
CA ALA A 46 3.59 -2.50 2.37
C ALA A 46 3.03 -3.90 2.68
N ASN A 47 2.37 -4.07 3.83
CA ASN A 47 1.72 -5.33 4.19
C ASN A 47 0.56 -5.68 3.25
N LYS A 48 -0.29 -4.70 2.92
CA LYS A 48 -1.39 -4.89 1.96
C LYS A 48 -0.87 -5.35 0.59
N ASN A 49 0.17 -4.70 0.08
CA ASN A 49 0.82 -5.08 -1.18
C ASN A 49 1.42 -6.48 -1.10
N ALA A 50 2.04 -6.84 0.02
CA ALA A 50 2.62 -8.17 0.20
C ALA A 50 1.56 -9.27 0.18
N ARG A 51 0.39 -9.02 0.79
CA ARG A 51 -0.75 -9.95 0.75
C ARG A 51 -1.34 -10.12 -0.65
N ILE A 52 -1.43 -9.02 -1.40
CA ILE A 52 -1.87 -9.02 -2.81
C ILE A 52 -0.91 -9.86 -3.66
N ILE A 53 0.40 -9.60 -3.54
CA ILE A 53 1.44 -10.37 -4.26
C ILE A 53 1.42 -11.84 -3.86
N TRP A 54 1.30 -12.16 -2.56
CA TRP A 54 1.20 -13.53 -2.10
C TRP A 54 -0.03 -14.24 -2.68
N SER A 55 -1.18 -13.57 -2.73
CA SER A 55 -2.40 -14.13 -3.32
C SER A 55 -2.21 -14.42 -4.81
N MET A 56 -1.57 -13.53 -5.55
CA MET A 56 -1.25 -13.77 -6.97
C MET A 56 -0.34 -14.98 -7.14
N LEU A 57 0.79 -15.00 -6.43
CA LEU A 57 1.77 -16.09 -6.53
C LEU A 57 1.18 -17.44 -6.11
N ARG A 58 0.29 -17.44 -5.11
CA ARG A 58 -0.34 -18.69 -4.63
C ARG A 58 -1.35 -19.26 -5.60
N ASN A 59 -2.07 -18.41 -6.33
CA ASN A 59 -3.15 -18.83 -7.23
C ASN A 59 -2.74 -18.81 -8.70
N ASP A 60 -1.48 -18.48 -9.01
CA ASP A 60 -0.97 -18.25 -10.36
C ASP A 60 -1.84 -17.27 -11.18
N THR A 61 -2.30 -16.20 -10.51
CA THR A 61 -3.16 -15.18 -11.12
C THR A 61 -2.41 -13.88 -11.35
N GLY A 62 -2.78 -13.17 -12.42
CA GLY A 62 -2.29 -11.83 -12.71
C GLY A 62 -2.87 -10.77 -11.77
N TYR A 63 -2.24 -9.59 -11.72
CA TYR A 63 -2.73 -8.46 -10.93
C TYR A 63 -4.13 -8.03 -11.37
N GLN A 64 -5.03 -7.88 -10.40
CA GLN A 64 -6.38 -7.34 -10.59
C GLN A 64 -6.49 -6.06 -9.77
N VAL A 65 -7.05 -5.01 -10.35
CA VAL A 65 -7.32 -3.76 -9.63
C VAL A 65 -8.42 -4.02 -8.60
N VAL A 66 -8.12 -3.75 -7.32
CA VAL A 66 -9.03 -3.88 -6.17
C VAL A 66 -9.50 -2.52 -5.71
#